data_AF-A0A957INA9-F1
#
_entry.id   AF-A0A957INA9-F1
#
_cell.length_a   1.000
_cell.length_b   1.000
_cell.length_c   1.000
_cell.angle_alpha   90.00
_cell.angle_beta   90.00
_cell.angle_gamma   90.00
#
_symmetry.space_group_name_H-M   'P 1'
#
loop_
_entity.id
_entity.type
_entity.pdbx_description
1 polymer ?
#
loop_
_entity_poly.entity_id
_entity_poly.type
_entity_poly.pdbx_seq_one_letter_code
_entity_poly.pdbx_strand_id
1 'polypeptide(L)' 'MDIASAYIPMDRRQAIAYGDVLPQRTQGATLFADISGFTPLTEALARELGPKRGAEELTVHLNRVYDALIA' A
#
# COMPACT_ATOMS: atom_id res chain seq x y z
N MET A 1 14.13 7.54 9.16
CA MET A 1 13.18 7.99 8.13
C MET A 1 11.97 8.53 8.85
N ASP A 2 11.48 9.72 8.50
CA ASP A 2 10.28 10.30 9.12
C ASP A 2 9.05 9.42 8.81
N ILE A 3 8.25 9.07 9.83
CA ILE A 3 7.10 8.16 9.73
C ILE A 3 6.08 8.70 8.72
N ALA A 4 5.88 10.02 8.67
CA ALA A 4 4.92 10.63 7.75
C ALA A 4 5.31 10.40 6.28
N SER A 5 6.60 10.29 5.98
CA SER A 5 7.09 10.17 4.60
C SER A 5 6.73 8.83 3.93
N ALA A 6 6.44 7.79 4.70
CA ALA A 6 5.98 6.49 4.20
C ALA A 6 4.56 6.54 3.62
N TYR A 7 3.78 7.56 3.99
CA TYR A 7 2.37 7.71 3.62
C TYR A 7 2.13 8.86 2.63
N ILE A 8 3.18 9.52 2.15
CA ILE A 8 3.10 10.66 1.23
C ILE A 8 3.90 10.37 -0.04
N PRO A 9 3.27 10.35 -1.23
CA PRO A 9 3.96 10.20 -2.51
C PRO A 9 5.12 11.20 -2.70
N MET A 10 6.17 10.78 -3.41
CA MET A 10 7.42 11.55 -3.54
C MET A 10 7.21 12.95 -4.12
N ASP A 11 6.37 13.09 -5.14
CA ASP A 11 6.01 14.37 -5.77
C ASP A 11 5.39 15.35 -4.76
N ARG A 12 4.49 14.86 -3.90
CA ARG A 12 3.87 15.65 -2.83
C ARG A 12 4.89 16.06 -1.77
N ARG A 13 5.79 15.15 -1.39
CA ARG A 13 6.88 15.46 -0.44
C ARG A 13 7.79 16.57 -0.97
N GLN A 14 8.16 16.50 -2.25
CA GLN A 14 8.97 17.53 -2.89
C GLN A 14 8.24 18.87 -2.92
N ALA A 15 6.98 18.89 -3.35
CA ALA A 15 6.18 20.12 -3.39
C ALA A 15 6.08 20.79 -2.01
N ILE A 16 5.81 20.02 -0.95
CA ILE A 16 5.77 20.53 0.43
C ILE A 16 7.13 21.12 0.85
N ALA A 17 8.23 20.42 0.56
CA ALA A 17 9.56 20.86 0.94
C ALA A 17 9.97 22.18 0.26
N TYR A 18 9.50 22.42 -0.96
CA TYR A 18 9.78 23.64 -1.72
C TYR A 18 8.70 24.73 -1.60
N GLY A 19 7.57 24.45 -0.93
CA GLY A 19 6.44 25.39 -0.86
C GLY A 19 5.67 25.53 -2.18
N ASP A 20 5.78 24.53 -3.06
CA ASP A 20 5.17 24.51 -4.38
C ASP A 20 3.77 23.86 -4.38
N VAL A 21 3.00 24.14 -5.43
CA VAL A 21 1.70 23.53 -5.68
C VAL A 21 1.79 22.59 -6.88
N LEU A 22 1.35 21.35 -6.75
CA LEU A 22 1.32 20.44 -7.89
C LEU A 22 0.16 20.76 -8.84
N PRO A 23 0.36 20.65 -10.16
CA PRO A 23 -0.70 20.82 -11.15
C PRO A 23 -1.87 19.86 -10.91
N GLN A 24 -3.09 20.33 -11.21
CA GLN A 24 -4.29 19.49 -11.14
C GLN A 24 -4.31 18.39 -12.21
N ARG A 25 -3.62 18.60 -13.33
CA ARG A 25 -3.52 17.67 -14.46
C ARG A 25 -2.06 17.54 -14.87
N THR A 26 -1.62 16.31 -15.11
CA THR A 26 -0.28 15.99 -15.61
C THR A 26 -0.37 14.92 -16.68
N GLN A 27 0.70 14.76 -17.47
CA GLN A 27 0.86 13.66 -18.43
C GLN A 27 1.98 12.75 -17.95
N GLY A 28 1.77 11.44 -18.05
CA GLY A 28 2.73 10.45 -17.60
C GLY A 28 2.24 9.03 -17.84
N ALA A 29 2.92 8.07 -17.24
CA ALA A 29 2.54 6.66 -17.24
C ALA A 29 2.12 6.23 -15.84
N THR A 30 1.19 5.27 -15.78
CA THR A 30 0.67 4.71 -14.52
C THR A 30 0.80 3.20 -14.55
N LEU A 31 1.32 2.62 -13.48
CA LEU A 31 1.24 1.18 -13.22
C LEU A 31 0.02 0.91 -12.33
N PHE A 32 -0.84 0.00 -12.76
CA PHE A 32 -1.91 -0.55 -11.93
C PHE A 32 -1.65 -2.03 -11.72
N ALA A 33 -1.43 -2.44 -10.48
CA ALA A 33 -1.22 -3.84 -10.10
C ALA A 33 -2.50 -4.37 -9.44
N ASP A 34 -3.14 -5.37 -10.06
CA ASP A 34 -4.30 -6.02 -9.46
C ASP A 34 -3.86 -6.99 -8.35
N ILE A 35 -4.38 -6.73 -7.15
CA ILE A 35 -4.13 -7.48 -5.93
C ILE A 35 -5.41 -8.10 -5.36
N SER A 36 -6.49 -8.15 -6.14
CA SER A 36 -7.82 -8.64 -5.71
C SER A 36 -7.88 -10.11 -5.29
N GLY A 37 -6.85 -10.90 -5.58
CA GLY A 37 -6.73 -12.32 -5.21
C GLY A 37 -6.69 -12.63 -3.71
N PHE A 38 -6.71 -11.61 -2.83
CA PHE A 38 -6.62 -11.79 -1.38
C PHE A 38 -7.95 -12.04 -0.67
N THR A 39 -9.10 -11.87 -1.31
CA THR A 39 -10.40 -12.18 -0.68
C THR A 39 -10.53 -13.66 -0.29
N PRO A 40 -10.24 -14.64 -1.20
CA PRO A 40 -10.24 -16.05 -0.82
C PRO A 40 -9.24 -16.38 0.30
N LEU A 41 -8.06 -15.74 0.29
CA LEU A 41 -7.06 -15.89 1.36
C LEU A 41 -7.60 -15.35 2.70
N THR A 42 -8.25 -14.20 2.69
CA THR A 42 -8.85 -13.57 3.88
C THR A 42 -9.90 -14.48 4.51
N GLU A 43 -10.81 -15.02 3.70
CA GLU A 43 -11.85 -15.93 4.16
C GLU A 43 -11.27 -17.24 4.71
N ALA A 44 -10.26 -17.80 4.04
CA ALA A 44 -9.57 -19.01 4.49
C ALA A 44 -8.91 -18.81 5.86
N LEU A 45 -8.15 -17.72 6.03
CA LEU A 45 -7.47 -17.40 7.29
C LEU A 45 -8.47 -17.12 8.42
N ALA A 46 -9.57 -16.41 8.15
CA ALA A 46 -10.61 -16.16 9.15
C ALA A 46 -11.31 -17.45 9.60
N ARG A 47 -11.54 -18.39 8.67
CA ARG A 47 -12.14 -19.69 8.98
C ARG A 47 -11.20 -20.59 9.79
N GLU A 48 -9.91 -20.61 9.46
CA GLU A 48 -8.94 -21.54 10.07
C GLU A 48 -8.37 -21.02 11.40
N LEU A 49 -8.15 -19.72 11.52
CA LEU A 49 -7.48 -19.10 12.67
C LEU A 49 -8.43 -18.26 13.54
N GLY A 50 -9.67 -18.08 13.10
CA GLY A 50 -10.61 -17.15 13.70
C GLY A 50 -10.35 -15.69 13.31
N PRO A 51 -11.29 -14.78 13.62
CA PRO A 51 -11.27 -13.42 13.09
C PRO A 51 -10.08 -12.57 13.56
N LYS A 52 -9.59 -12.79 14.78
CA LYS A 52 -8.46 -12.02 15.33
C LYS A 52 -7.12 -12.45 14.71
N ARG A 53 -6.75 -13.72 14.88
CA ARG A 53 -5.48 -14.25 14.35
C ARG A 53 -5.45 -14.30 12.82
N GLY A 54 -6.60 -14.55 12.18
CA GLY A 54 -6.70 -14.49 10.72
C GLY A 54 -6.35 -13.11 10.17
N ALA A 55 -6.74 -12.02 10.84
CA ALA A 55 -6.40 -10.66 10.44
C ALA A 55 -4.90 -10.34 10.62
N GLU A 56 -4.30 -10.85 11.70
CA GLU A 56 -2.85 -10.71 11.96
C GLU A 56 -2.03 -11.41 10.86
N GLU A 57 -2.33 -12.67 10.55
CA GLU A 57 -1.64 -13.43 9.50
C GLU A 57 -1.88 -12.84 8.10
N LEU A 58 -3.09 -12.35 7.82
CA LEU A 58 -3.39 -11.68 6.56
C LEU A 58 -2.45 -10.47 6.37
N THR A 59 -2.26 -9.66 7.41
CA THR A 59 -1.37 -8.50 7.36
C THR A 59 0.07 -8.90 7.04
N VAL A 60 0.55 -10.00 7.64
CA VAL A 60 1.90 -10.55 7.37
C VAL A 60 2.04 -10.97 5.90
N HIS A 61 1.06 -11.69 5.36
CA HIS A 61 1.08 -12.14 3.97
C HIS A 61 1.00 -10.98 2.96
N LEU A 62 0.14 -9.99 3.21
CA LEU A 62 0.01 -8.81 2.37
C LEU A 62 1.30 -7.99 2.34
N ASN A 63 1.90 -7.74 3.51
CA ASN A 63 3.15 -6.98 3.57
C ASN A 63 4.27 -7.66 2.80
N ARG A 64 4.41 -8.99 2.85
CA ARG A 64 5.44 -9.69 2.05
C ARG A 64 5.28 -9.47 0.55
N VAL A 65 4.04 -9.41 0.05
CA VAL A 65 3.78 -9.14 -1.36
C VAL A 65 4.03 -7.66 -1.67
N TYR A 66 3.55 -6.75 -0.83
CA TYR A 66 3.76 -5.32 -1.01
C TYR A 66 5.24 -4.93 -0.95
N ASP A 67 6.02 -5.50 -0.04
CA ASP A 67 7.45 -5.28 0.06
C ASP A 67 8.16 -5.65 -1.25
N ALA A 68 7.74 -6.74 -1.91
CA ALA A 68 8.30 -7.13 -3.20
C ALA A 68 7.86 -6.22 -4.38
N LEU A 69 6.73 -5.53 -4.26
CA LEU A 69 6.18 -4.65 -5.30
C LEU A 69 6.60 -3.19 -5.16
N ILE A 70 6.86 -2.73 -3.93
CA ILE A 70 7.19 -1.33 -3.60
C ILE A 70 8.71 -1.10 -3.53
N ALA A 71 9.52 -2.14 -3.34
CA ALA A 71 10.98 -2.07 -3.21
C ALA A 71 11.70 -1.37 -4.37
#